data_AF-A0A132NFW3-F1
#
_entry.id   AF-A0A132NFW3-F1
#
_cell.length_a   1.000
_cell.length_b   1.000
_cell.length_c   1.000
_cell.angle_alpha   90.00
_cell.angle_beta   90.00
_cell.angle_gamma   90.00
#
_symmetry.space_group_name_H-M   'P 1'
#
loop_
_entity.id
_entity.type
_entity.pdbx_description
1 polymer ?
#
loop_
_entity_poly.entity_id
_entity_poly.type
_entity_poly.pdbx_seq_one_letter_code
_entity_poly.pdbx_strand_id
1 'polypeptide(L)' 'MSVPELLAVWFPHLAGVRIEGVFLAGRSVRSKARTPDPEAVCPGCGVASRWVHSR' A
#
# COMPACT_ATOMS: atom_id res chain seq x y z
N MET A 1 17.54 -3.30 -15.02
CA MET A 1 16.56 -3.56 -13.96
C MET A 1 16.42 -2.28 -13.15
N SER A 2 15.21 -1.74 -13.05
CA SER A 2 14.94 -0.48 -12.36
C SER A 2 14.76 -0.71 -10.84
N VAL A 3 14.96 0.34 -10.02
CA VAL A 3 14.73 0.26 -8.55
C VAL A 3 13.30 -0.24 -8.23
N PRO A 4 12.23 0.22 -8.92
CA PRO A 4 10.88 -0.32 -8.73
C PRO A 4 10.76 -1.83 -9.01
N GLU A 5 11.41 -2.34 -10.07
CA GLU A 5 11.42 -3.78 -10.38
C GLU A 5 12.10 -4.59 -9.27
N LEU A 6 13.19 -4.08 -8.73
CA LEU A 6 13.91 -4.75 -7.64
C LEU A 6 13.07 -4.75 -6.34
N LEU A 7 12.39 -3.65 -6.04
CA LEU A 7 11.47 -3.58 -4.90
C LEU A 7 10.28 -4.53 -5.06
N ALA A 8 9.77 -4.73 -6.28
CA ALA A 8 8.67 -5.68 -6.51
C ALA A 8 9.10 -7.14 -6.25
N VAL A 9 10.37 -7.49 -6.50
CA VAL A 9 10.91 -8.83 -6.20
C VAL A 9 11.09 -9.04 -4.70
N TRP A 10 11.65 -8.06 -4.00
CA TRP A 10 11.98 -8.19 -2.57
C TRP A 10 10.78 -7.88 -1.65
N PHE A 11 9.89 -7.00 -2.09
CA PHE A 11 8.71 -6.54 -1.35
C PHE A 11 7.45 -6.66 -2.22
N PRO A 12 7.02 -7.89 -2.56
CA PRO A 12 5.87 -8.09 -3.45
C PRO A 12 4.57 -7.49 -2.92
N HIS A 13 4.43 -7.40 -1.59
CA HIS A 13 3.29 -6.74 -0.93
C HIS A 13 3.27 -5.21 -1.14
N LEU A 14 4.39 -4.60 -1.55
CA LEU A 14 4.49 -3.19 -1.90
C LEU A 14 4.46 -2.96 -3.42
N ALA A 15 4.45 -4.01 -4.25
CA ALA A 15 4.56 -3.91 -5.70
C ALA A 15 3.42 -3.10 -6.36
N GLY A 16 2.29 -2.89 -5.66
CA GLY A 16 1.19 -2.02 -6.08
C GLY A 16 1.14 -0.66 -5.37
N VAL A 17 1.99 -0.40 -4.38
CA VAL A 17 1.89 0.80 -3.56
C VAL A 17 2.53 1.99 -4.29
N ARG A 18 1.71 2.99 -4.60
CA ARG A 18 2.14 4.28 -5.16
C ARG A 18 2.13 5.33 -4.07
N ILE A 19 3.30 5.94 -3.81
CA ILE A 19 3.41 7.09 -2.92
C ILE A 19 2.93 8.34 -3.66
N GLU A 20 1.84 8.94 -3.18
CA GLU A 20 1.27 10.17 -3.73
C GLU A 20 1.86 11.42 -3.07
N GLY A 21 2.43 11.29 -1.87
CA GLY A 21 3.04 12.41 -1.15
C GLY A 21 3.76 11.99 0.11
N VAL A 22 4.74 12.80 0.51
CA VAL A 22 5.57 12.58 1.70
C VAL A 22 5.63 13.90 2.47
N PHE A 23 5.26 13.86 3.75
CA PHE A 23 5.13 15.04 4.60
C PHE A 23 5.95 14.85 5.87
N LEU A 24 6.59 15.92 6.34
CA LEU A 24 7.19 15.96 7.66
C LEU A 24 6.08 16.04 8.73
N ALA A 25 6.18 15.21 9.76
CA ALA A 25 5.27 15.21 10.91
C ALA A 25 6.10 15.18 12.21
N GLY A 26 6.63 16.34 12.59
CA GLY A 26 7.57 16.46 13.72
C GLY A 26 8.86 15.70 13.45
N ARG A 27 9.12 14.65 14.23
CA ARG A 27 10.28 13.73 14.04
C ARG A 27 9.95 12.51 13.17
N SER A 28 8.73 12.44 12.64
CA SER A 28 8.24 11.34 11.82
C SER A 28 7.98 11.79 10.39
N VAL A 29 7.87 10.82 9.48
CA VAL A 29 7.42 11.05 8.11
C VAL A 29 6.04 10.44 7.94
N ARG A 30 5.10 11.22 7.40
CA ARG A 30 3.79 10.73 6.98
C ARG A 30 3.81 10.55 5.46
N SER A 31 3.63 9.33 5.00
CA SER A 31 3.44 9.03 3.57
C SER A 31 1.95 8.91 3.24
N LYS A 32 1.50 9.59 2.19
CA LYS A 32 0.23 9.31 1.53
C LYS A 32 0.49 8.31 0.42
N ALA A 33 -0.20 7.19 0.44
CA ALA A 33 -0.03 6.12 -0.53
C ALA A 33 -1.38 5.58 -1.01
N ARG A 34 -1.38 5.00 -2.21
CA ARG A 34 -2.55 4.36 -2.84
C ARG A 34 -2.13 3.04 -3.48
N THR A 35 -3.00 2.04 -3.42
CA THR A 35 -2.92 0.82 -4.24
C THR A 35 -3.74 0.97 -5.52
N PRO A 36 -3.40 0.28 -6.62
CA PRO A 36 -4.04 0.46 -7.92
C PRO A 36 -5.46 -0.13 -7.89
N ASP A 37 -5.61 -1.24 -7.17
CA ASP A 37 -6.87 -1.94 -7.03
C ASP A 37 -7.79 -1.14 -6.10
N PRO A 38 -9.01 -0.79 -6.57
CA PRO A 38 -9.95 -0.02 -5.78
C PRO A 38 -10.50 -0.82 -4.59
N GLU A 39 -10.47 -2.16 -4.67
CA GLU A 39 -10.99 -3.10 -3.68
C GLU A 39 -10.03 -4.28 -3.53
N ALA A 40 -9.93 -4.81 -2.32
CA ALA A 40 -9.20 -6.03 -2.00
C ALA A 40 -10.10 -6.98 -1.20
N VAL A 41 -9.90 -8.28 -1.37
CA VAL A 41 -10.61 -9.28 -0.56
C VAL A 41 -10.14 -9.19 0.87
N CYS A 42 -11.07 -8.96 1.81
CA CYS A 42 -10.75 -8.89 3.23
C CYS A 42 -10.21 -10.25 3.71
N PRO A 43 -9.00 -10.31 4.29
CA PRO A 43 -8.43 -11.58 4.77
C PRO A 43 -9.19 -12.18 5.96
N GLY A 44 -10.05 -11.40 6.62
CA GLY A 44 -10.88 -11.86 7.74
C GLY A 44 -12.20 -12.51 7.32
N CYS A 45 -12.96 -11.87 6.42
CA CYS A 45 -14.31 -12.31 6.06
C CYS A 45 -14.49 -12.71 4.58
N GLY A 46 -13.47 -12.56 3.74
CA GLY A 46 -13.54 -12.91 2.32
C GLY A 46 -14.37 -11.96 1.44
N VAL A 47 -14.92 -10.88 2.00
CA VAL A 47 -15.69 -9.88 1.25
C VAL A 47 -14.75 -8.86 0.62
N ALA A 48 -14.96 -8.56 -0.67
CA ALA A 48 -14.25 -7.47 -1.36
C ALA A 48 -14.63 -6.13 -0.73
N SER A 49 -13.61 -5.35 -0.36
CA SER A 49 -13.80 -4.07 0.29
C SER A 49 -12.69 -3.11 -0.06
N ARG A 50 -13.01 -1.81 0.00
CA ARG A 50 -12.03 -0.72 -0.18
C ARG A 50 -11.16 -0.53 1.06
N TRP A 51 -11.62 -1.03 2.21
CA TRP A 51 -11.00 -0.82 3.51
C TRP A 51 -10.94 -2.14 4.28
N VAL A 52 -9.91 -2.30 5.11
CA VAL A 52 -9.89 -3.37 6.11
C VAL A 52 -11.05 -3.13 7.07
N HIS A 53 -11.91 -4.13 7.23
CA HIS A 53 -13.00 -4.04 8.18
C HIS A 53 -12.41 -3.93 9.59
N SER A 54 -12.95 -3.03 10.42
CA SER A 54 -12.62 -3.03 11.84
C SER A 54 -12.90 -4.42 12.40
N ARG A 55 -11.94 -4.96 13.16
CA ARG A 55 -12.12 -6.21 13.89
C ARG A 55 -13.34 -6.16 14.79
#